data_AF-A0A225DH47-F1
#
_entry.id   AF-A0A225DH47-F1
#
_cell.length_a   1.000
_cell.length_b   1.000
_cell.length_c   1.000
_cell.angle_alpha   90.00
_cell.angle_beta   90.00
_cell.angle_gamma   90.00
#
_symmetry.space_group_name_H-M   'P 1'
#
loop_
_entity.id
_entity.type
_entity.pdbx_description
1 polymer ?
#
loop_
_entity_poly.entity_id
_entity_poly.type
_entity_poly.pdbx_seq_one_letter_code
_entity_poly.pdbx_strand_id
1 'polypeptide(L)'
;MNDPTATATALAVGLILLGCLTGGLQVLGLRRLAARAHVPSDERAYLRGRYRRRLLTAAVLIVTGAMIGGAYLSGMEERALQLGEHHDPAVAPDEAADKPGMTDAQKQFVRIWSVYWIVVVVLVFVLISLALVDATASRRYWLAQYRAIREDHQTKLRRDLAVYKQHMDQTRGGRFGNRLGGDAGGGGA
;
A
#
# COMPACT_ATOMS: atom_id res chain seq x y z
N MET A 1 8.97 32.62 -11.97
CA MET A 1 7.59 32.28 -11.57
C MET A 1 7.32 30.88 -12.06
N ASN A 2 6.83 29.97 -11.22
CA ASN A 2 6.51 28.61 -11.64
C ASN A 2 5.10 28.63 -12.23
N ASP A 3 4.95 28.28 -13.50
CA ASP A 3 3.63 28.23 -14.12
C ASP A 3 2.77 27.15 -13.45
N PRO A 4 1.60 27.50 -12.90
CA PRO A 4 0.75 26.56 -12.16
C PRO A 4 0.27 25.40 -13.05
N THR A 5 0.16 25.63 -14.35
CA THR A 5 -0.14 24.60 -15.36
C THR A 5 0.98 23.58 -15.49
N ALA A 6 2.24 24.01 -15.42
CA ALA A 6 3.40 23.13 -15.50
C ALA A 6 3.51 22.21 -14.27
N THR A 7 3.21 22.73 -13.06
CA THR A 7 3.22 21.92 -11.84
C THR A 7 2.08 20.90 -11.83
N ALA A 8 0.87 21.30 -12.23
CA ALA A 8 -0.28 20.40 -12.27
C ALA A 8 -0.12 19.29 -13.32
N THR A 9 0.38 19.62 -14.51
CA THR A 9 0.66 18.61 -15.56
C THR A 9 1.76 17.65 -15.13
N ALA A 10 2.82 18.14 -14.49
CA ALA A 10 3.87 17.28 -13.94
C ALA A 10 3.31 16.31 -12.88
N LEU A 11 2.44 16.78 -11.99
CA LEU A 11 1.76 15.92 -11.00
C LEU A 11 0.86 14.89 -11.67
N ALA A 12 0.05 15.29 -12.66
CA ALA A 12 -0.83 14.39 -13.40
C ALA A 12 -0.04 13.28 -14.10
N VAL A 13 1.03 13.64 -14.81
CA VAL A 13 1.94 12.69 -15.46
C VAL A 13 2.60 11.78 -14.42
N GLY A 14 3.07 12.33 -13.30
CA GLY A 14 3.65 11.57 -12.20
C GLY A 14 2.68 10.53 -11.63
N LEU A 15 1.42 10.89 -11.41
CA LEU A 15 0.37 9.99 -10.94
C LEU A 15 0.08 8.86 -11.93
N ILE A 16 -0.01 9.18 -13.22
CA ILE A 16 -0.24 8.19 -14.28
C ILE A 16 0.94 7.23 -14.37
N LEU A 17 2.18 7.74 -14.42
CA LEU A 17 3.37 6.90 -14.50
C LEU A 17 3.52 6.00 -13.27
N LEU A 18 3.27 6.55 -12.07
CA LEU A 18 3.29 5.79 -10.83
C LEU A 18 2.21 4.69 -10.85
N GLY A 19 0.99 5.01 -11.28
CA GLY A 19 -0.11 4.06 -11.42
C GLY A 19 0.22 2.95 -12.42
N CYS A 20 0.73 3.29 -13.61
CA CYS A 20 1.13 2.33 -14.64
C CYS A 20 2.27 1.41 -14.17
N LEU A 21 3.32 1.99 -13.57
CA LEU A 21 4.47 1.23 -13.06
C LEU A 21 4.04 0.27 -11.95
N THR A 22 3.34 0.78 -10.94
CA THR A 22 2.88 -0.03 -9.80
C THR A 22 1.91 -1.11 -10.25
N GLY A 23 0.97 -0.78 -11.16
CA GLY A 23 0.04 -1.72 -11.77
C GLY A 23 0.75 -2.83 -12.54
N GLY A 24 1.72 -2.48 -13.39
CA GLY A 24 2.53 -3.44 -14.14
C GLY A 24 3.28 -4.41 -13.21
N LEU A 25 3.91 -3.91 -12.15
CA LEU A 25 4.56 -4.74 -11.14
C LEU A 25 3.57 -5.68 -10.43
N GLN A 26 2.35 -5.23 -10.13
CA GLN A 26 1.33 -6.09 -9.52
C GLN A 26 0.83 -7.19 -10.49
N VAL A 27 0.61 -6.86 -11.77
CA VAL A 27 0.23 -7.85 -12.79
C VAL A 27 1.31 -8.91 -12.95
N LEU A 28 2.58 -8.50 -13.00
CA LEU A 28 3.70 -9.44 -13.03
C LEU A 28 3.75 -10.29 -11.75
N GLY A 29 3.47 -9.71 -10.58
CA GLY A 29 3.35 -10.43 -9.31
C GLY A 29 2.26 -11.51 -9.35
N LEU A 30 1.07 -11.18 -9.86
CA LEU A 30 -0.02 -12.14 -10.04
C LEU A 30 0.33 -13.26 -11.03
N ARG A 31 0.96 -12.92 -12.15
CA ARG A 31 1.44 -13.90 -13.13
C ARG A 31 2.46 -14.86 -12.52
N ARG A 32 3.43 -14.32 -11.76
CA ARG A 32 4.42 -15.13 -11.03
C ARG A 32 3.78 -15.99 -9.96
N LEU A 33 2.76 -15.48 -9.25
CA LEU A 33 2.02 -16.27 -8.26
C LEU A 33 1.25 -17.41 -8.91
N ALA A 34 0.63 -17.17 -10.08
CA ALA A 34 -0.07 -18.20 -10.83
C ALA A 34 0.86 -19.31 -11.32
N ALA A 35 2.12 -18.99 -11.64
CA ALA A 35 3.12 -19.95 -12.07
C ALA A 35 3.67 -20.86 -10.93
N ARG A 36 3.45 -20.51 -9.65
CA ARG A 36 3.94 -21.31 -8.51
C ARG A 36 2.94 -22.41 -8.16
N ALA A 37 3.30 -23.67 -8.41
CA ALA A 37 2.44 -24.83 -8.16
C ALA A 37 2.18 -25.11 -6.66
N HIS A 38 3.12 -24.77 -5.77
CA HIS A 38 3.16 -25.26 -4.37
C HIS A 38 3.09 -24.17 -3.29
N VAL A 39 2.28 -23.13 -3.47
CA VAL A 39 1.98 -22.18 -2.37
C VAL A 39 0.83 -22.73 -1.52
N PRO A 40 0.87 -22.70 -0.18
CA PRO A 40 -0.27 -23.05 0.67
C PRO A 40 -1.55 -22.27 0.27
N SER A 41 -2.72 -22.90 0.35
CA SER A 41 -4.00 -22.31 -0.08
C SER A 41 -4.28 -20.96 0.59
N ASP A 42 -3.96 -20.86 1.88
CA ASP A 42 -4.27 -19.69 2.72
C ASP A 42 -3.39 -18.50 2.34
N GLU A 43 -2.11 -18.76 2.07
CA GLU A 43 -1.18 -17.74 1.61
C GLU A 43 -1.54 -17.25 0.20
N ARG A 44 -2.00 -18.14 -0.70
CA ARG A 44 -2.49 -17.73 -2.03
C ARG A 44 -3.68 -16.77 -1.93
N ALA A 45 -4.66 -17.07 -1.06
CA ALA A 45 -5.84 -16.23 -0.89
C ALA A 45 -5.45 -14.82 -0.39
N TYR A 46 -4.57 -14.75 0.60
CA TYR A 46 -4.03 -13.49 1.11
C TYR A 46 -3.29 -12.69 0.01
N LEU A 47 -2.37 -13.34 -0.71
CA LEU A 47 -1.58 -12.69 -1.76
C LEU A 47 -2.46 -12.17 -2.89
N ARG A 48 -3.45 -12.95 -3.36
CA ARG A 48 -4.42 -12.49 -4.37
C ARG A 48 -5.19 -11.26 -3.90
N GLY A 49 -5.65 -11.24 -2.65
CA GLY A 49 -6.32 -10.08 -2.07
C GLY A 49 -5.44 -8.84 -2.06
N ARG A 50 -4.16 -8.98 -1.69
CA ARG A 50 -3.17 -7.89 -1.70
C ARG A 50 -2.93 -7.33 -3.11
N TYR A 51 -2.70 -8.20 -4.08
CA TYR A 51 -2.48 -7.77 -5.48
C TYR A 51 -3.73 -7.08 -6.06
N ARG A 52 -4.93 -7.59 -5.77
CA ARG A 52 -6.20 -6.95 -6.20
C ARG A 52 -6.37 -5.55 -5.64
N ARG A 53 -6.14 -5.35 -4.34
CA ARG A 53 -6.23 -4.01 -3.72
C ARG A 53 -5.25 -3.04 -4.35
N ARG A 54 -4.00 -3.48 -4.57
CA ARG A 54 -2.95 -2.65 -5.19
C ARG A 54 -3.24 -2.32 -6.65
N LEU A 55 -3.82 -3.24 -7.42
CA LEU A 55 -4.30 -2.96 -8.78
C LEU A 55 -5.42 -1.93 -8.78
N LEU A 56 -6.35 -2.01 -7.83
CA LEU A 56 -7.42 -1.05 -7.70
C LEU A 56 -6.87 0.34 -7.36
N THR A 57 -5.92 0.44 -6.42
CA THR A 57 -5.20 1.70 -6.14
C THR A 57 -4.50 2.24 -7.37
N ALA A 58 -3.79 1.40 -8.14
CA ALA A 58 -3.12 1.80 -9.38
C ALA A 58 -4.11 2.32 -10.42
N ALA A 59 -5.25 1.64 -10.60
CA ALA A 59 -6.31 2.07 -11.51
C ALA A 59 -6.89 3.42 -11.10
N VAL A 60 -7.19 3.61 -9.81
CA VAL A 60 -7.71 4.89 -9.31
C VAL A 60 -6.67 6.01 -9.47
N LEU A 61 -5.38 5.75 -9.24
CA LEU A 61 -4.31 6.74 -9.49
C LEU A 61 -4.25 7.17 -10.96
N ILE A 62 -4.33 6.23 -11.90
CA ILE A 62 -4.34 6.53 -13.34
C ILE A 62 -5.57 7.36 -13.70
N VAL A 63 -6.76 6.97 -13.23
CA VAL A 63 -8.00 7.71 -13.52
C VAL A 63 -7.93 9.12 -12.94
N THR A 64 -7.52 9.28 -11.68
CA THR A 64 -7.36 10.60 -11.05
C THR A 64 -6.34 11.46 -11.79
N GLY A 65 -5.18 10.89 -12.14
CA GLY A 65 -4.15 11.60 -12.90
C GLY A 65 -4.62 11.99 -14.30
N ALA A 66 -5.35 11.11 -15.00
CA ALA A 66 -5.90 11.37 -16.32
C ALA A 66 -7.00 12.44 -16.28
N MET A 67 -7.87 12.41 -15.26
CA MET A 67 -8.82 13.48 -15.01
C MET A 67 -8.07 14.80 -14.83
N ILE A 68 -7.22 14.92 -13.80
CA ILE A 68 -6.48 16.16 -13.53
C ILE A 68 -5.76 16.65 -14.80
N GLY A 69 -4.98 15.79 -15.46
CA GLY A 69 -4.29 16.16 -16.71
C GLY A 69 -5.24 16.61 -17.81
N GLY A 70 -6.38 15.93 -17.99
CA GLY A 70 -7.41 16.30 -18.97
C GLY A 70 -8.06 17.66 -18.68
N ALA A 71 -8.29 18.00 -17.41
CA ALA A 71 -8.82 19.32 -17.04
C ALA A 71 -7.89 20.46 -17.46
N TYR A 72 -6.58 20.31 -17.23
CA TYR A 72 -5.58 21.30 -17.63
C TYR A 72 -5.37 21.35 -19.15
N LEU A 73 -5.27 20.20 -19.81
CA LEU A 73 -5.06 20.13 -21.27
C LEU A 73 -6.25 20.64 -22.08
N SER A 74 -7.46 20.57 -21.54
CA SER A 74 -8.67 21.04 -22.22
C SER A 74 -8.91 22.55 -22.16
N GLY A 75 -8.12 23.31 -21.37
CA GLY A 75 -8.33 24.74 -21.15
C GLY A 75 -9.61 25.07 -20.36
N MET A 76 -10.21 24.09 -19.68
CA MET A 76 -11.42 24.32 -18.87
C MET A 76 -11.14 25.22 -17.66
N GLU A 77 -9.91 25.21 -17.13
CA GLU A 77 -9.49 26.09 -16.03
C GLU A 77 -9.55 27.56 -16.42
N GLU A 78 -9.06 27.92 -17.61
CA GLU A 78 -9.09 29.30 -18.13
C GLU A 78 -10.55 29.80 -18.26
N ARG A 79 -11.44 28.94 -18.76
CA ARG A 79 -12.87 29.25 -18.83
C ARG A 79 -13.50 29.42 -17.44
N ALA A 80 -13.10 28.61 -16.46
CA ALA A 80 -13.59 28.72 -15.10
C ALA A 80 -13.10 30.01 -14.41
N LEU A 81 -11.84 30.41 -14.63
CA LEU A 81 -11.27 31.65 -14.11
C LEU A 81 -11.97 32.89 -14.65
N GLN A 82 -12.21 32.94 -15.97
CA GLN A 82 -12.96 34.04 -16.60
C GLN A 82 -14.37 34.20 -16.03
N LEU A 83 -15.04 33.08 -15.69
CA LEU A 83 -16.35 33.12 -15.04
C LEU A 83 -16.28 33.59 -13.58
N GLY A 84 -15.20 33.27 -12.86
CA GLY A 84 -15.00 33.66 -11.47
C GLY A 84 -14.70 35.14 -11.29
N GLU A 85 -13.94 35.74 -12.21
CA GLU A 85 -13.57 37.17 -12.19
C GLU A 85 -14.79 38.11 -12.29
N HIS A 86 -15.85 37.67 -12.97
CA HIS A 86 -17.12 38.39 -13.04
C HIS A 86 -18.00 38.25 -11.79
N HIS A 87 -17.66 37.33 -10.89
CA HIS A 87 -18.44 36.98 -9.70
C HIS A 87 -17.69 37.32 -8.41
N ASP A 88 -16.98 38.45 -8.39
CA ASP A 88 -16.32 38.94 -7.18
C ASP A 88 -17.39 39.38 -6.13
N PRO A 89 -17.51 38.69 -4.99
CA PRO A 89 -18.50 38.98 -3.96
C PRO A 89 -18.18 40.24 -3.15
N ALA A 90 -17.01 40.87 -3.37
CA ALA A 90 -16.62 42.12 -2.73
C ALA A 90 -17.29 43.37 -3.31
N VAL A 91 -17.98 43.26 -4.46
CA VAL A 91 -18.74 44.36 -5.05
C VAL A 91 -20.04 44.54 -4.28
N ALA A 92 -20.26 45.75 -3.76
CA ALA A 92 -21.40 46.08 -2.90
C ALA A 92 -22.76 45.70 -3.56
N PRO A 93 -23.73 45.22 -2.77
CA PRO A 93 -25.03 44.75 -3.27
C PRO A 93 -25.84 45.81 -4.05
N ASP A 94 -25.54 47.09 -3.86
CA ASP A 94 -26.25 48.19 -4.53
C ASP A 94 -25.86 48.38 -6.01
N GLU A 95 -24.71 47.84 -6.47
CA GLU A 95 -24.32 47.81 -7.89
C GLU A 95 -24.70 46.49 -8.60
N ALA A 96 -25.27 45.52 -7.87
CA ALA A 96 -25.61 44.20 -8.42
C ALA A 96 -26.92 44.20 -9.22
N ALA A 97 -27.70 45.27 -9.19
CA ALA A 97 -29.00 45.36 -9.86
C ALA A 97 -28.91 45.33 -11.40
N ASP A 98 -27.74 45.62 -11.98
CA ASP A 98 -27.53 45.73 -13.43
C ASP A 98 -26.54 44.70 -14.00
N LYS A 99 -26.08 43.74 -13.19
CA LYS A 99 -25.21 42.66 -13.70
C LYS A 99 -26.04 41.70 -14.55
N PRO A 100 -25.67 41.46 -15.83
CA PRO A 100 -26.37 40.49 -16.66
C PRO A 100 -26.28 39.13 -15.98
N GLY A 101 -27.44 38.56 -15.66
CA GLY A 101 -27.54 37.25 -15.01
C GLY A 101 -26.77 36.19 -15.80
N MET A 102 -26.13 35.27 -15.08
CA MET A 102 -25.35 34.18 -15.66
C MET A 102 -26.18 33.43 -16.71
N THR A 103 -25.63 33.29 -17.92
CA THR A 103 -26.32 32.61 -19.02
C THR A 103 -26.54 31.13 -18.68
N ASP A 104 -27.56 30.49 -19.27
CA ASP A 104 -27.83 29.08 -18.98
C ASP A 104 -26.68 28.16 -19.39
N ALA A 105 -25.93 28.52 -20.43
CA ALA A 105 -24.71 27.82 -20.84
C ALA A 105 -23.60 27.91 -19.77
N GLN A 106 -23.43 29.08 -19.15
CA GLN A 106 -22.47 29.26 -18.04
C GLN A 106 -22.88 28.47 -16.80
N LYS A 107 -24.18 28.46 -16.45
CA LYS A 107 -24.71 27.63 -15.34
C LYS A 107 -24.48 26.15 -15.59
N GLN A 108 -24.71 25.68 -16.81
CA GLN A 108 -24.47 24.29 -17.20
C GLN A 108 -22.98 23.94 -17.10
N PHE A 109 -22.09 24.82 -17.58
CA PHE A 109 -20.65 24.65 -17.45
C PHE A 109 -20.22 24.54 -15.99
N VAL A 110 -20.65 25.46 -15.13
CA VAL A 110 -20.33 25.42 -13.68
C VAL A 110 -20.81 24.12 -13.06
N ARG A 111 -22.04 23.69 -13.38
CA ARG A 111 -22.57 22.42 -12.86
C ARG A 111 -21.69 21.23 -13.26
N ILE A 112 -21.31 21.13 -14.52
CA ILE A 112 -20.44 20.04 -15.01
C ILE A 112 -19.07 20.11 -14.35
N TRP A 113 -18.49 21.30 -14.27
CA TRP A 113 -17.19 21.54 -13.62
C TRP A 113 -17.20 21.20 -12.13
N SER A 114 -18.26 21.56 -11.40
CA SER A 114 -18.44 21.20 -9.99
C SER A 114 -18.59 19.69 -9.80
N VAL A 115 -19.44 19.03 -10.61
CA VAL A 115 -19.60 17.57 -10.55
C VAL A 115 -18.28 16.86 -10.85
N TYR A 116 -17.54 17.36 -11.84
CA TYR A 116 -16.23 16.85 -12.20
C TYR A 116 -15.25 16.88 -11.01
N TRP A 117 -15.14 18.01 -10.31
CA TRP A 117 -14.27 18.11 -9.12
C TRP A 117 -14.77 17.30 -7.93
N ILE A 118 -16.08 17.18 -7.74
CA ILE A 118 -16.66 16.27 -6.73
C ILE A 118 -16.18 14.84 -7.00
N VAL A 119 -16.21 14.38 -8.26
CA VAL A 119 -15.70 13.05 -8.62
C VAL A 119 -14.21 12.92 -8.30
N VAL A 120 -13.38 13.93 -8.61
CA VAL A 120 -11.94 13.91 -8.26
C VAL A 120 -11.73 13.79 -6.75
N VAL A 121 -12.45 14.59 -5.94
CA VAL A 121 -12.36 14.54 -4.47
C VAL A 121 -12.78 13.17 -3.94
N VAL A 122 -13.86 12.59 -4.48
CA VAL A 122 -14.32 11.25 -4.13
C VAL A 122 -13.25 10.19 -4.47
N LEU A 123 -12.62 10.27 -5.65
CA LEU A 123 -11.54 9.35 -6.03
C LEU A 123 -10.33 9.46 -5.10
N VAL A 124 -9.95 10.68 -4.71
CA VAL A 124 -8.88 10.90 -3.72
C VAL A 124 -9.25 10.32 -2.36
N PHE A 125 -10.49 10.52 -1.90
CA PHE A 125 -10.98 9.91 -0.67
C PHE A 125 -10.94 8.37 -0.73
N VAL A 126 -11.29 7.79 -1.87
CA VAL A 126 -11.18 6.35 -2.11
C VAL A 126 -9.71 5.89 -2.05
N LEU A 127 -8.76 6.63 -2.62
CA LEU A 127 -7.33 6.32 -2.52
C LEU A 127 -6.85 6.29 -1.08
N ILE A 128 -7.19 7.31 -0.29
CA ILE A 128 -6.84 7.38 1.14
C ILE A 128 -7.45 6.20 1.90
N SER A 129 -8.74 5.92 1.67
CA SER A 129 -9.44 4.79 2.30
C SER A 129 -8.76 3.45 1.97
N LEU A 130 -8.40 3.24 0.71
CA LEU A 130 -7.68 2.03 0.28
C LEU A 130 -6.29 1.94 0.92
N ALA A 131 -5.57 3.05 1.04
CA ALA A 131 -4.27 3.08 1.69
C ALA A 131 -4.36 2.70 3.17
N LEU A 132 -5.38 3.17 3.89
CA LEU A 132 -5.64 2.78 5.28
C LEU A 132 -5.97 1.29 5.41
N VAL A 133 -6.82 0.77 4.52
CA VAL A 133 -7.14 -0.67 4.49
C VAL A 133 -5.89 -1.51 4.18
N ASP A 134 -5.05 -1.09 3.23
CA ASP A 134 -3.82 -1.83 2.92
C ASP A 134 -2.80 -1.76 4.07
N ALA A 135 -2.67 -0.62 4.75
CA ALA A 135 -1.80 -0.45 5.90
C ALA A 135 -2.24 -1.34 7.08
N THR A 136 -3.54 -1.37 7.39
CA THR A 136 -4.09 -2.21 8.46
C THR A 136 -3.98 -3.70 8.14
N ALA A 137 -4.26 -4.11 6.90
CA ALA A 137 -4.08 -5.49 6.44
C ALA A 137 -2.60 -5.93 6.47
N SER A 138 -1.70 -5.05 6.03
CA SER A 138 -0.25 -5.30 6.05
C SER A 138 0.25 -5.44 7.49
N ARG A 139 -0.19 -4.56 8.41
CA ARG A 139 0.16 -4.63 9.83
C ARG A 139 -0.32 -5.92 10.48
N ARG A 140 -1.57 -6.30 10.25
CA ARG A 140 -2.15 -7.55 10.79
C ARG A 140 -1.35 -8.77 10.33
N TYR A 141 -1.02 -8.83 9.04
CA TYR A 141 -0.23 -9.90 8.47
C TYR A 141 1.18 -9.98 9.08
N TRP A 142 1.89 -8.84 9.16
CA TRP A 142 3.22 -8.80 9.76
C TRP A 142 3.24 -9.27 11.21
N LEU A 143 2.24 -8.89 12.01
CA LEU A 143 2.13 -9.36 13.39
C LEU A 143 1.90 -10.86 13.49
N ALA A 144 1.05 -11.43 12.63
CA ALA A 144 0.84 -12.88 12.59
C ALA A 144 2.12 -13.62 12.19
N GLN A 145 2.82 -13.15 11.16
CA GLN A 145 4.08 -13.74 10.70
C GLN A 145 5.19 -13.63 11.76
N TYR A 146 5.29 -12.48 12.44
CA TYR A 146 6.25 -12.28 13.52
C TYR A 146 6.02 -13.24 14.70
N ARG A 147 4.75 -13.49 15.06
CA ARG A 147 4.41 -14.49 16.09
C ARG A 147 4.85 -15.89 15.68
N ALA A 148 4.56 -16.31 14.45
CA ALA A 148 4.96 -17.62 13.94
C ALA A 148 6.50 -17.81 13.93
N ILE A 149 7.25 -16.80 13.50
CA ILE A 149 8.72 -16.82 13.52
C ILE A 149 9.24 -16.94 14.96
N ARG A 150 8.66 -16.18 15.89
CA ARG A 150 9.04 -16.24 17.31
C ARG A 150 8.78 -17.61 17.92
N GLU A 151 7.65 -18.23 17.61
CA GLU A 151 7.30 -19.58 18.10
C GLU A 151 8.25 -20.64 17.54
N ASP A 152 8.63 -20.55 16.26
CA ASP A 152 9.62 -21.44 15.65
C ASP A 152 11.01 -21.30 16.32
N HIS A 153 11.45 -20.06 16.57
CA HIS A 153 12.69 -19.81 17.32
C HIS A 153 12.64 -20.36 18.75
N GLN A 154 11.53 -20.18 19.46
CA GLN A 154 11.37 -20.75 20.81
C GLN A 154 11.39 -22.27 20.79
N THR A 155 10.82 -22.89 19.76
CA THR A 155 10.82 -24.35 19.59
C THR A 155 12.23 -24.87 19.31
N LYS A 156 12.99 -24.20 18.44
CA LYS A 156 14.39 -24.51 18.17
C LYS A 156 15.25 -24.37 19.43
N LEU A 157 15.12 -23.27 20.17
CA LEU A 157 15.83 -23.07 21.44
C LEU A 157 15.50 -24.14 22.47
N ARG A 158 14.23 -24.56 22.60
CA ARG A 158 13.84 -25.66 23.50
C ARG A 158 14.46 -26.99 23.09
N ARG A 159 14.53 -27.27 21.79
CA ARG A 159 15.17 -28.47 21.25
C ARG A 159 16.66 -28.47 21.53
N ASP A 160 17.34 -27.36 21.26
CA ASP A 160 18.79 -27.23 21.47
C ASP A 160 19.14 -27.33 22.96
N LEU A 161 18.32 -26.74 23.84
CA LEU A 161 18.47 -26.89 25.29
C LEU A 161 18.27 -28.34 25.76
N ALA A 162 17.33 -29.09 25.17
CA ALA A 162 17.12 -30.50 25.51
C ALA A 162 18.31 -31.36 25.07
N VAL A 163 18.81 -31.15 23.84
CA VAL A 163 20.01 -31.83 23.31
C VAL A 163 21.24 -31.50 24.16
N TYR A 164 21.43 -30.23 24.52
CA TYR A 164 22.54 -29.80 25.38
C TYR A 164 22.49 -30.46 26.76
N LYS A 165 21.31 -30.54 27.39
CA LYS A 165 21.12 -31.25 28.67
C LYS A 165 21.48 -32.73 28.56
N GLN A 166 21.04 -33.40 27.49
CA GLN A 166 21.34 -34.81 27.26
C GLN A 166 22.85 -35.07 27.09
N HIS A 167 23.57 -34.21 26.37
CA HIS A 167 25.04 -34.29 26.26
C HIS A 167 25.74 -34.08 27.61
N MET A 168 25.22 -33.17 28.44
CA MET A 168 25.76 -32.87 29.76
C MET A 168 25.62 -34.08 30.71
N ASP A 169 24.45 -34.72 30.71
CA ASP A 169 24.19 -35.92 31.52
C ASP A 169 25.04 -37.12 31.07
N GLN A 170 25.21 -37.32 29.76
CA GLN A 170 26.08 -38.38 29.22
C GLN A 170 27.55 -38.16 29.62
N THR A 171 28.03 -36.92 29.55
CA THR A 171 29.43 -36.58 29.92
C THR A 171 29.66 -36.75 31.43
N ARG A 172 28.67 -36.39 32.26
CA ARG A 172 28.74 -36.62 33.72
C ARG A 172 28.74 -38.11 34.07
N GLY A 173 27.86 -38.91 33.45
CA GLY A 173 27.78 -40.35 33.68
C GLY A 173 29.08 -41.09 33.34
N GLY A 174 29.73 -40.73 32.22
CA GLY A 174 31.01 -41.31 31.81
C GLY A 174 32.18 -41.01 32.78
N ARG A 175 32.17 -39.84 33.43
CA ARG A 175 33.22 -39.45 34.39
C ARG A 175 33.14 -40.24 35.71
N PHE A 176 31.94 -40.63 36.15
CA PHE A 176 31.77 -41.45 37.36
C PHE A 176 31.95 -42.95 37.10
N GLY A 177 31.54 -43.47 35.93
CA GLY A 177 31.71 -44.88 35.58
C GLY A 177 33.17 -45.33 35.48
N ASN A 178 34.06 -44.49 34.94
CA ASN A 178 35.47 -44.84 34.76
C ASN A 178 36.31 -44.83 36.05
N ARG A 179 35.78 -44.36 37.19
CA ARG A 179 36.49 -44.35 38.48
C ARG A 179 36.28 -45.61 39.31
N LEU A 180 35.29 -46.46 38.98
CA LEU A 180 34.94 -47.64 39.76
C LEU A 180 35.33 -48.97 39.08
N GLY A 181 35.78 -48.96 37.82
CA GLY A 181 36.10 -50.18 37.05
C GLY A 181 37.59 -50.50 36.86
N GLY A 182 38.51 -49.76 37.50
CA GLY A 182 39.94 -49.77 37.15
C GLY A 182 40.86 -50.78 37.86
N ASP A 183 40.43 -51.46 38.93
CA ASP A 183 41.39 -52.15 39.85
C ASP A 183 41.18 -53.66 40.04
N ALA A 184 40.44 -54.36 39.17
CA ALA A 184 40.07 -55.76 39.42
C ALA A 184 40.82 -56.85 38.62
N GLY A 185 41.92 -56.56 37.90
CA GLY A 185 42.56 -57.62 37.10
C GLY A 185 44.02 -57.36 36.73
N GLY A 186 44.94 -57.84 37.55
CA GLY A 186 46.37 -57.82 37.23
C GLY A 186 47.28 -58.47 38.27
N GLY A 187 46.86 -59.56 38.90
CA GLY A 187 47.70 -60.38 39.78
C GLY A 187 47.77 -61.81 39.26
N GLY A 188 48.74 -62.10 38.41
CA GLY A 188 48.94 -63.42 37.83
C GLY A 188 50.30 -63.56 37.15
N ALA A 189 51.33 -63.80 37.94
CA ALA A 189 52.54 -64.56 37.60
C ALA A 189 53.24 -64.95 38.90
#